data_AF-A0A948DSS8-F1
#
_entry.id   AF-A0A948DSS8-F1
#
_cell.length_a   1.000
_cell.length_b   1.000
_cell.length_c   1.000
_cell.angle_alpha   90.00
_cell.angle_beta   90.00
_cell.angle_gamma   90.00
#
_symmetry.space_group_name_H-M   'P 1'
#
loop_
_entity.id
_entity.type
_entity.pdbx_description
1 polymer ?
#
loop_
_entity_poly.entity_id
_entity_poly.type
_entity_poly.pdbx_seq_one_letter_code
_entity_poly.pdbx_strand_id
1 'polypeptide(L)'
;SGSQARNEAKEILELFKELRNDERYREKSIGILSFFNAQATYIRDLFEKEGFKEEDDNYKVSIIEGIQGDEKDIVIYSFVIRKPEQKNKYVPLTGEGGDIRADINKGRVNVAFSRARLQVHCFVSLPPQEMPERIWLKKYLEYAQENGEVAFYSTDLKPFDSYFEEEFFNLLRAYLKRGYKIQNQVESCGFKIDFVVSNTNTGKRIAVECDGPCHFKDEIDEAYGIHIESDEERQRVLEAAGWGFCRIKYADWIDKKFDRNTVFQFIMDLIK
;
A
#
# COMPACT_ATOMS: atom_id res chain seq x y z
N SER A 1 -6.68 29.29 -15.02
CA SER A 1 -5.93 29.05 -13.76
C SER A 1 -6.73 28.30 -12.69
N GLY A 2 -8.07 28.29 -12.73
CA GLY A 2 -8.93 27.50 -11.84
C GLY A 2 -9.42 26.15 -12.41
N SER A 3 -9.03 25.75 -13.62
CA SER A 3 -9.54 24.53 -14.28
C SER A 3 -8.96 23.24 -13.69
N GLN A 4 -7.64 23.14 -13.51
CA GLN A 4 -6.98 21.90 -13.06
C GLN A 4 -7.36 21.47 -11.64
N ALA A 5 -7.45 22.40 -10.69
CA ALA A 5 -7.89 22.09 -9.32
C ALA A 5 -9.36 21.64 -9.26
N ARG A 6 -10.19 22.18 -10.15
CA ARG A 6 -11.56 21.72 -10.35
C ARG A 6 -11.60 20.35 -11.01
N ASN A 7 -10.63 20.02 -11.86
CA ASN A 7 -10.52 18.69 -12.44
C ASN A 7 -10.13 17.67 -11.35
N GLU A 8 -9.09 17.91 -10.53
CA GLU A 8 -8.77 16.99 -9.42
C GLU A 8 -9.98 16.72 -8.52
N ALA A 9 -10.72 17.76 -8.12
CA ALA A 9 -11.90 17.59 -7.27
C ALA A 9 -13.02 16.76 -7.93
N LYS A 10 -13.21 16.90 -9.25
CA LYS A 10 -14.17 16.10 -10.01
C LYS A 10 -13.73 14.64 -10.12
N GLU A 11 -12.46 14.40 -10.44
CA GLU A 11 -11.93 13.03 -10.53
C GLU A 11 -11.97 12.33 -9.16
N ILE A 12 -11.72 13.07 -8.07
CA ILE A 12 -11.87 12.56 -6.70
C ILE A 12 -13.33 12.17 -6.41
N LEU A 13 -14.29 12.98 -6.84
CA LEU A 13 -15.71 12.68 -6.70
C LEU A 13 -16.10 11.42 -7.48
N GLU A 14 -15.62 11.27 -8.72
CA GLU A 14 -15.91 10.08 -9.53
C GLU A 14 -15.28 8.82 -8.93
N LEU A 15 -14.03 8.87 -8.49
CA LEU A 15 -13.41 7.77 -7.75
C LEU A 15 -14.19 7.44 -6.47
N PHE A 16 -14.65 8.45 -5.73
CA PHE A 16 -15.46 8.23 -4.53
C PHE A 16 -16.76 7.47 -4.87
N LYS A 17 -17.45 7.87 -5.94
CA LYS A 17 -18.66 7.17 -6.42
C LYS A 17 -18.34 5.72 -6.83
N GLU A 18 -17.22 5.50 -7.52
CA GLU A 18 -16.75 4.15 -7.88
C GLU A 18 -16.51 3.28 -6.64
N LEU A 19 -15.79 3.81 -5.64
CA LEU A 19 -15.53 3.13 -4.38
C LEU A 19 -16.82 2.82 -3.61
N ARG A 20 -17.81 3.72 -3.63
CA ARG A 20 -19.12 3.49 -3.00
C ARG A 20 -19.96 2.45 -3.73
N ASN A 21 -19.81 2.35 -5.06
CA ASN A 21 -20.53 1.35 -5.86
C ASN A 21 -19.93 -0.06 -5.72
N ASP A 22 -18.64 -0.18 -5.44
CA ASP A 22 -17.95 -1.46 -5.25
C ASP A 22 -18.21 -2.05 -3.84
N GLU A 23 -18.73 -3.27 -3.79
CA GLU A 23 -19.08 -3.97 -2.54
C GLU A 23 -17.89 -4.11 -1.57
N ARG A 24 -16.65 -4.17 -2.09
CA ARG A 24 -15.44 -4.32 -1.27
C ARG A 24 -15.10 -3.04 -0.50
N TYR A 25 -15.48 -1.89 -1.04
CA TYR A 25 -15.08 -0.57 -0.56
C TYR A 25 -16.25 0.27 -0.03
N ARG A 26 -17.50 -0.11 -0.32
CA ARG A 26 -18.72 0.65 0.02
C ARG A 26 -18.77 1.14 1.47
N GLU A 27 -18.48 0.26 2.41
CA GLU A 27 -18.55 0.56 3.86
C GLU A 27 -17.23 1.12 4.44
N LYS A 28 -16.17 1.22 3.64
CA LYS A 28 -14.84 1.65 4.10
C LYS A 28 -14.82 3.15 4.38
N SER A 29 -14.12 3.52 5.45
CA SER A 29 -13.93 4.92 5.83
C SER A 29 -12.97 5.62 4.84
N ILE A 30 -13.36 6.79 4.32
CA ILE A 30 -12.57 7.51 3.31
C ILE A 30 -12.11 8.87 3.86
N GLY A 31 -10.81 9.13 3.85
CA GLY A 31 -10.23 10.44 4.15
C GLY A 31 -9.80 11.14 2.87
N ILE A 32 -10.33 12.33 2.60
CA ILE A 32 -9.92 13.14 1.45
C ILE A 32 -9.11 14.32 1.97
N LEU A 33 -7.82 14.37 1.62
CA LEU A 33 -6.86 15.31 2.17
C LEU A 33 -6.29 16.23 1.11
N SER A 34 -6.24 17.52 1.41
CA SER A 34 -5.55 18.50 0.57
C SER A 34 -4.50 19.30 1.33
N PHE A 35 -3.49 19.78 0.60
CA PHE A 35 -2.53 20.76 1.12
C PHE A 35 -3.10 22.18 1.24
N PHE A 36 -4.26 22.44 0.60
CA PHE A 36 -4.84 23.78 0.56
C PHE A 36 -6.27 23.78 1.08
N ASN A 37 -6.55 24.67 2.03
CA ASN A 37 -7.90 24.83 2.60
C ASN A 37 -8.93 25.17 1.50
N ALA A 38 -8.59 26.05 0.55
CA ALA A 38 -9.48 26.40 -0.55
C ALA A 38 -9.88 25.18 -1.40
N GLN A 39 -8.97 24.21 -1.57
CA GLN A 39 -9.27 22.97 -2.28
C GLN A 39 -10.15 22.05 -1.43
N ALA A 40 -9.81 21.84 -0.16
CA ALA A 40 -10.62 21.04 0.75
C ALA A 40 -12.07 21.56 0.83
N THR A 41 -12.24 22.88 0.91
CA THR A 41 -13.55 23.53 0.90
C THR A 41 -14.26 23.32 -0.44
N TYR A 42 -13.57 23.48 -1.57
CA TYR A 42 -14.16 23.22 -2.87
C TYR A 42 -14.62 21.77 -3.06
N ILE A 43 -13.86 20.80 -2.55
CA ILE A 43 -14.24 19.37 -2.58
C ILE A 43 -15.48 19.14 -1.72
N ARG A 44 -15.56 19.70 -0.50
CA ARG A 44 -16.77 19.61 0.35
C ARG A 44 -18.00 20.16 -0.37
N ASP A 45 -17.93 21.38 -0.89
CA ASP A 45 -19.03 22.02 -1.61
C ASP A 45 -19.47 21.20 -2.84
N LEU A 46 -18.53 20.52 -3.50
CA LEU A 46 -18.83 19.68 -4.66
C LEU A 46 -19.57 18.39 -4.24
N PHE A 47 -19.11 17.73 -3.18
CA PHE A 47 -19.75 16.52 -2.66
C PHE A 47 -21.16 16.80 -2.13
N GLU A 48 -21.33 17.89 -1.38
CA GLU A 48 -22.64 18.30 -0.86
C GLU A 48 -23.64 18.60 -1.99
N LYS A 49 -23.20 19.21 -3.09
CA LYS A 49 -24.05 19.45 -4.27
C LYS A 49 -24.53 18.18 -4.95
N GLU A 50 -23.75 17.11 -4.87
CA GLU A 50 -24.11 15.79 -5.39
C GLU A 50 -24.93 14.97 -4.38
N GLY A 51 -25.19 15.54 -3.20
CA GLY A 51 -26.03 14.93 -2.17
C GLY A 51 -25.28 14.11 -1.13
N PHE A 52 -23.95 14.11 -1.14
CA PHE A 52 -23.14 13.40 -0.15
C PHE A 52 -22.89 14.23 1.11
N LYS A 53 -22.85 13.58 2.26
CA LYS A 53 -22.58 14.17 3.57
C LYS A 53 -21.57 13.34 4.34
N GLU A 54 -20.59 13.99 4.96
CA GLU A 54 -19.46 13.32 5.62
C GLU A 54 -19.89 12.26 6.65
N GLU A 55 -20.89 12.58 7.49
CA GLU A 55 -21.40 11.68 8.52
C GLU A 55 -22.20 10.50 7.94
N ASP A 56 -23.05 10.77 6.95
CA ASP A 56 -23.98 9.78 6.38
C ASP A 56 -23.25 8.81 5.43
N ASP A 57 -22.23 9.30 4.72
CA ASP A 57 -21.51 8.55 3.68
C ASP A 57 -20.11 8.11 4.11
N ASN A 58 -19.80 8.12 5.42
CA ASN A 58 -18.55 7.63 6.02
C ASN A 58 -17.27 8.16 5.33
N TYR A 59 -17.21 9.47 5.08
CA TYR A 59 -16.01 10.13 4.55
C TYR A 59 -15.72 11.44 5.28
N LYS A 60 -14.51 11.97 5.11
CA LYS A 60 -14.12 13.24 5.72
C LYS A 60 -13.17 14.00 4.82
N VAL A 61 -13.43 15.28 4.59
CA VAL A 61 -12.58 16.16 3.78
C VAL A 61 -11.87 17.17 4.68
N SER A 62 -10.54 17.14 4.67
CA SER A 62 -9.75 18.05 5.50
C SER A 62 -8.47 18.53 4.82
N ILE A 63 -7.81 19.49 5.45
CA ILE A 63 -6.41 19.76 5.15
C ILE A 63 -5.54 18.69 5.81
N ILE A 64 -4.34 18.45 5.27
CA ILE A 64 -3.39 17.47 5.80
C ILE A 64 -3.09 17.66 7.30
N GLU A 65 -3.10 18.90 7.79
CA GLU A 65 -2.90 19.20 9.21
C GLU A 65 -4.08 18.80 10.11
N GLY A 66 -5.27 18.61 9.55
CA GLY A 66 -6.49 18.32 10.30
C GLY A 66 -6.71 16.84 10.63
N ILE A 67 -5.84 15.94 10.15
CA ILE A 67 -5.89 14.50 10.42
C ILE A 67 -4.80 14.13 11.46
N GLN A 68 -5.04 14.51 12.71
CA GLN A 68 -4.24 14.04 13.85
C GLN A 68 -5.06 13.00 14.64
N GLY A 69 -4.68 11.72 14.51
CA GLY A 69 -5.31 10.61 15.26
C GLY A 69 -6.53 9.97 14.61
N ASP A 70 -6.87 10.33 13.37
CA ASP A 70 -8.04 9.82 12.63
C ASP A 70 -7.57 9.01 11.41
N GLU A 71 -7.33 7.71 11.62
CA GLU A 71 -6.98 6.77 10.54
C GLU A 71 -8.22 6.42 9.70
N LYS A 72 -8.01 6.23 8.39
CA LYS A 72 -9.05 5.86 7.43
C LYS A 72 -8.64 4.61 6.66
N ASP A 73 -9.63 3.83 6.25
CA ASP A 73 -9.37 2.65 5.41
C ASP A 73 -8.75 3.07 4.08
N ILE A 74 -9.29 4.12 3.46
CA ILE A 74 -8.81 4.68 2.20
C ILE A 74 -8.49 6.16 2.41
N VAL A 75 -7.32 6.61 1.93
CA VAL A 75 -6.97 8.04 1.91
C VAL A 75 -6.75 8.52 0.47
N ILE A 76 -7.37 9.63 0.12
CA ILE A 76 -7.27 10.27 -1.19
C ILE A 76 -6.59 11.63 -1.02
N TYR A 77 -5.43 11.84 -1.64
CA TYR A 77 -4.70 13.09 -1.61
C TYR A 77 -4.97 13.94 -2.86
N SER A 78 -5.34 15.21 -2.66
CA SER A 78 -5.39 16.26 -3.69
C SER A 78 -4.21 17.22 -3.50
N PHE A 79 -3.26 17.15 -4.42
CA PHE A 79 -1.99 17.89 -4.33
C PHE A 79 -2.07 19.28 -4.95
N VAL A 80 -2.87 19.47 -6.00
CA VAL A 80 -3.10 20.77 -6.65
C VAL A 80 -1.81 21.45 -7.13
N ILE A 81 -0.76 20.68 -7.46
CA ILE A 81 0.50 21.21 -8.01
C ILE A 81 0.28 21.55 -9.48
N ARG A 82 0.26 22.85 -9.82
CA ARG A 82 -0.14 23.32 -11.15
C ARG A 82 1.02 23.79 -12.02
N LYS A 83 2.11 24.28 -11.41
CA LYS A 83 3.32 24.71 -12.13
C LYS A 83 4.60 24.52 -11.30
N PRO A 84 5.75 24.23 -11.94
CA PRO A 84 7.05 24.13 -11.26
C PRO A 84 7.40 25.39 -10.45
N GLU A 85 7.03 26.58 -10.95
CA GLU A 85 7.31 27.87 -10.32
C GLU A 85 6.55 28.09 -9.00
N GLN A 86 5.56 27.24 -8.68
CA GLN A 86 4.82 27.32 -7.41
C GLN A 86 5.58 26.70 -6.22
N LYS A 87 6.82 26.21 -6.43
CA LYS A 87 7.69 25.61 -5.40
C LYS A 87 7.65 26.33 -4.05
N ASN A 88 7.71 27.67 -4.03
CA ASN A 88 7.71 28.47 -2.79
C ASN A 88 6.42 28.36 -1.96
N LYS A 89 5.29 27.93 -2.54
CA LYS A 89 4.04 27.68 -1.81
C LYS A 89 4.01 26.31 -1.12
N TYR A 90 4.85 25.37 -1.58
CA TYR A 90 4.90 24.00 -1.07
C TYR A 90 6.03 23.79 -0.07
N VAL A 91 7.18 24.43 -0.28
CA VAL A 91 8.36 24.35 0.60
C VAL A 91 8.04 24.55 2.11
N PRO A 92 7.16 25.49 2.51
CA PRO A 92 6.74 25.62 3.90
C PRO A 92 5.81 24.48 4.37
N LEU A 93 4.94 23.97 3.49
CA LEU A 93 3.99 22.89 3.78
C LEU A 93 4.66 21.51 3.85
N THR A 94 5.82 21.37 3.20
CA THR A 94 6.59 20.13 3.12
C THR A 94 7.74 20.05 4.12
N GLY A 95 8.06 21.16 4.80
CA GLY A 95 9.16 21.23 5.78
C GLY A 95 10.56 21.32 5.14
N GLU A 96 10.66 21.74 3.89
CA GLU A 96 11.92 21.76 3.11
C GLU A 96 12.57 23.14 3.02
N GLY A 97 11.96 24.16 3.64
CA GLY A 97 12.42 25.55 3.58
C GLY A 97 13.55 25.91 4.54
N GLY A 98 14.06 24.97 5.34
CA GLY A 98 15.05 25.27 6.38
C GLY A 98 14.51 26.16 7.52
N ASP A 99 13.19 26.37 7.57
CA ASP A 99 12.53 27.10 8.66
C ASP A 99 12.62 26.31 9.98
N ILE A 100 12.54 27.02 11.11
CA ILE A 100 12.51 26.45 12.47
C ILE A 100 11.38 25.39 12.64
N ARG A 101 10.39 25.39 11.74
CA ARG A 101 9.26 24.44 11.68
C ARG A 101 9.47 23.24 10.75
N ALA A 102 10.65 23.09 10.13
CA ALA A 102 10.94 22.03 9.16
C ALA A 102 10.70 20.62 9.70
N ASP A 103 11.22 20.31 10.89
CA ASP A 103 11.05 18.98 11.49
C ASP A 103 9.62 18.71 11.95
N ILE A 104 8.93 19.76 12.42
CA ILE A 104 7.50 19.70 12.76
C ILE A 104 6.66 19.42 11.51
N ASN A 105 6.97 20.07 10.39
CA ASN A 105 6.24 19.89 9.13
C ASN A 105 6.55 18.54 8.47
N LYS A 106 7.80 18.06 8.54
CA LYS A 106 8.17 16.70 8.12
C LYS A 106 7.43 15.64 8.94
N GLY A 107 7.38 15.79 10.25
CA GLY A 107 6.63 14.89 11.14
C GLY A 107 5.14 14.87 10.77
N ARG A 108 4.52 16.02 10.52
CA ARG A 108 3.11 16.14 10.10
C ARG A 108 2.83 15.43 8.78
N VAL A 109 3.70 15.63 7.80
CA VAL A 109 3.59 14.98 6.49
C VAL A 109 3.68 13.46 6.62
N ASN A 110 4.70 12.93 7.30
CA ASN A 110 4.84 11.48 7.48
C ASN A 110 3.61 10.89 8.18
N VAL A 111 3.15 11.61 9.21
CA VAL A 111 1.94 11.27 9.94
C VAL A 111 0.71 11.27 9.05
N ALA A 112 0.55 12.21 8.12
CA ALA A 112 -0.59 12.26 7.21
C ALA A 112 -0.53 11.14 6.16
N PHE A 113 0.67 10.77 5.70
CA PHE A 113 0.91 9.72 4.71
C PHE A 113 0.83 8.30 5.27
N SER A 114 0.82 8.14 6.59
CA SER A 114 0.59 6.85 7.28
C SER A 114 -0.85 6.63 7.74
N ARG A 115 -1.81 7.46 7.27
CA ARG A 115 -3.21 7.42 7.75
C ARG A 115 -4.12 6.47 7.01
N ALA A 116 -3.66 5.91 5.90
CA ALA A 116 -4.38 4.89 5.17
C ALA A 116 -4.08 3.51 5.75
N ARG A 117 -5.12 2.77 6.13
CA ARG A 117 -5.00 1.37 6.58
C ARG A 117 -4.96 0.38 5.42
N LEU A 118 -5.64 0.67 4.30
CA LEU A 118 -5.76 -0.24 3.16
C LEU A 118 -5.20 0.35 1.87
N GLN A 119 -5.54 1.60 1.55
CA GLN A 119 -5.25 2.16 0.23
C GLN A 119 -5.03 3.67 0.23
N VAL A 120 -4.13 4.12 -0.64
CA VAL A 120 -3.89 5.52 -0.96
C VAL A 120 -4.20 5.79 -2.43
N HIS A 121 -4.88 6.89 -2.73
CA HIS A 121 -5.00 7.46 -4.07
C HIS A 121 -4.39 8.86 -4.12
N CYS A 122 -3.57 9.13 -5.13
CA CYS A 122 -2.88 10.41 -5.31
C CYS A 122 -3.36 11.12 -6.58
N PHE A 123 -4.02 12.26 -6.42
CA PHE A 123 -4.45 13.11 -7.54
C PHE A 123 -3.49 14.27 -7.74
N VAL A 124 -2.82 14.26 -8.88
CA VAL A 124 -1.80 15.24 -9.25
C VAL A 124 -2.18 15.96 -10.55
N SER A 125 -2.07 17.29 -10.54
CA SER A 125 -2.29 18.13 -11.74
C SER A 125 -1.05 18.27 -12.63
N LEU A 126 0.10 17.72 -12.21
CA LEU A 126 1.37 17.74 -12.93
C LEU A 126 2.02 16.35 -12.87
N PRO A 127 2.58 15.83 -13.97
CA PRO A 127 3.38 14.61 -13.96
C PRO A 127 4.55 14.73 -12.96
N PRO A 128 4.91 13.66 -12.23
CA PRO A 128 6.03 13.71 -11.27
C PRO A 128 7.34 14.21 -11.88
N GLN A 129 7.60 13.91 -13.15
CA GLN A 129 8.80 14.33 -13.88
C GLN A 129 8.88 15.86 -14.00
N GLU A 130 7.73 16.53 -14.16
CA GLU A 130 7.61 17.98 -14.26
C GLU A 130 7.49 18.68 -12.90
N MET A 131 7.42 17.92 -11.80
CA MET A 131 7.39 18.51 -10.46
C MET A 131 8.75 19.15 -10.09
N PRO A 132 8.74 20.24 -9.28
CA PRO A 132 9.96 20.90 -8.87
C PRO A 132 10.90 19.94 -8.13
N GLU A 133 12.19 20.01 -8.46
CA GLU A 133 13.22 19.23 -7.76
C GLU A 133 13.35 19.65 -6.29
N ARG A 134 13.80 18.70 -5.47
CA ARG A 134 13.93 18.82 -4.00
C ARG A 134 12.61 19.02 -3.27
N ILE A 135 11.54 18.41 -3.80
CA ILE A 135 10.30 18.21 -3.06
C ILE A 135 10.17 16.72 -2.75
N TRP A 136 10.08 16.33 -1.47
CA TRP A 136 9.93 14.94 -1.03
C TRP A 136 8.69 14.31 -1.65
N LEU A 137 7.67 15.12 -1.93
CA LEU A 137 6.46 14.71 -2.61
C LEU A 137 6.74 14.18 -4.02
N LYS A 138 7.70 14.74 -4.75
CA LYS A 138 8.13 14.18 -6.05
C LYS A 138 8.66 12.76 -5.84
N LYS A 139 9.55 12.57 -4.87
CA LYS A 139 10.10 11.24 -4.54
C LYS A 139 9.01 10.26 -4.10
N TYR A 140 8.04 10.71 -3.32
CA TYR A 140 6.92 9.88 -2.88
C TYR A 140 6.04 9.48 -4.07
N LEU A 141 5.73 10.40 -4.99
CA LEU A 141 4.92 10.11 -6.16
C LEU A 141 5.66 9.24 -7.18
N GLU A 142 6.96 9.45 -7.37
CA GLU A 142 7.82 8.56 -8.17
C GLU A 142 7.81 7.15 -7.56
N TYR A 143 8.03 7.03 -6.25
CA TYR A 143 7.94 5.75 -5.54
C TYR A 143 6.55 5.12 -5.68
N ALA A 144 5.47 5.87 -5.50
CA ALA A 144 4.10 5.37 -5.64
C ALA A 144 3.75 5.03 -7.09
N GLN A 145 4.33 5.69 -8.09
CA GLN A 145 4.15 5.32 -9.49
C GLN A 145 4.92 4.04 -9.84
N GLU A 146 6.13 3.89 -9.31
CA GLU A 146 6.99 2.72 -9.55
C GLU A 146 6.57 1.49 -8.73
N ASN A 147 5.99 1.69 -7.53
CA ASN A 147 5.76 0.63 -6.53
C ASN A 147 4.33 0.62 -5.95
N GLY A 148 3.50 1.63 -6.25
CA GLY A 148 2.19 1.84 -5.62
C GLY A 148 1.00 1.29 -6.41
N GLU A 149 1.17 1.05 -7.71
CA GLU A 149 0.39 0.01 -8.37
C GLU A 149 1.01 -1.32 -7.96
N VAL A 150 0.44 -1.96 -6.93
CA VAL A 150 0.45 -3.43 -6.94
C VAL A 150 -0.36 -3.76 -8.18
N ALA A 151 0.33 -3.92 -9.31
CA ALA A 151 -0.25 -4.37 -10.57
C ALA A 151 -1.28 -5.40 -10.18
N PHE A 152 -2.53 -5.20 -10.61
CA PHE A 152 -3.62 -6.10 -10.32
C PHE A 152 -3.22 -7.46 -10.91
N TYR A 153 -2.51 -8.19 -10.07
CA TYR A 153 -2.08 -9.56 -10.10
C TYR A 153 -1.95 -10.11 -11.53
N SER A 154 -0.76 -9.96 -12.12
CA SER A 154 -0.38 -10.68 -13.35
C SER A 154 -0.83 -12.13 -13.21
N THR A 155 -1.69 -12.61 -14.11
CA THR A 155 -2.12 -14.01 -14.14
C THR A 155 -1.01 -14.95 -14.58
N ASP A 156 0.09 -14.39 -15.08
CA ASP A 156 1.19 -15.15 -15.63
C ASP A 156 2.08 -15.64 -14.50
N LEU A 157 2.16 -16.97 -14.40
CA LEU A 157 3.08 -17.67 -13.51
C LEU A 157 4.51 -17.30 -13.90
N LYS A 158 5.24 -16.67 -12.99
CA LYS A 158 6.66 -16.36 -13.20
C LYS A 158 7.49 -17.65 -13.01
N PRO A 159 8.74 -17.72 -13.50
CA PRO A 159 9.64 -18.83 -13.16
C PRO A 159 9.83 -18.94 -11.64
N PHE A 160 9.87 -20.16 -11.12
CA PHE A 160 10.22 -20.44 -9.73
C PHE A 160 11.74 -20.41 -9.55
N ASP A 161 12.21 -19.95 -8.39
CA ASP A 161 13.64 -19.92 -8.10
C ASP A 161 14.11 -21.28 -7.54
N SER A 162 13.19 -22.15 -7.10
CA SER A 162 13.49 -23.47 -6.55
C SER A 162 12.39 -24.52 -6.80
N TYR A 163 12.77 -25.81 -6.71
CA TYR A 163 11.81 -26.93 -6.73
C TYR A 163 10.86 -26.91 -5.53
N PHE A 164 11.34 -26.40 -4.39
CA PHE A 164 10.54 -26.21 -3.18
C PHE A 164 9.36 -25.28 -3.45
N GLU A 165 9.62 -24.10 -4.03
CA GLU A 165 8.57 -23.16 -4.43
C GLU A 165 7.57 -23.80 -5.41
N GLU A 166 8.06 -24.54 -6.40
CA GLU A 166 7.20 -25.21 -7.38
C GLU A 166 6.27 -26.25 -6.72
N GLU A 167 6.79 -27.10 -5.84
CA GLU A 167 5.99 -28.06 -5.08
C GLU A 167 4.98 -27.36 -4.16
N PHE A 168 5.40 -26.30 -3.48
CA PHE A 168 4.53 -25.52 -2.61
C PHE A 168 3.38 -24.86 -3.39
N PHE A 169 3.68 -24.26 -4.53
CA PHE A 169 2.67 -23.69 -5.42
C PHE A 169 1.66 -24.73 -5.88
N ASN A 170 2.14 -25.90 -6.32
CA ASN A 170 1.29 -27.00 -6.76
C ASN A 170 0.39 -27.53 -5.64
N LEU A 171 0.93 -27.65 -4.41
CA LEU A 171 0.17 -28.03 -3.23
C LEU A 171 -0.97 -27.03 -2.97
N LEU A 172 -0.65 -25.74 -2.85
CA LEU A 172 -1.67 -24.72 -2.59
C LEU A 172 -2.71 -24.66 -3.70
N ARG A 173 -2.28 -24.69 -4.97
CA ARG A 173 -3.19 -24.67 -6.11
C ARG A 173 -4.19 -25.82 -6.08
N ALA A 174 -3.80 -27.01 -5.61
CA ALA A 174 -4.70 -28.15 -5.50
C ALA A 174 -5.79 -27.97 -4.43
N TYR A 175 -5.52 -27.20 -3.37
CA TYR A 175 -6.45 -27.01 -2.25
C TYR A 175 -7.21 -25.68 -2.25
N LEU A 176 -6.70 -24.67 -2.95
CA LEU A 176 -7.33 -23.34 -3.01
C LEU A 176 -8.69 -23.42 -3.71
N LYS A 177 -9.72 -22.97 -3.00
CA LYS A 177 -11.10 -22.90 -3.50
C LYS A 177 -11.34 -21.58 -4.22
N ARG A 178 -12.47 -21.49 -4.91
CA ARG A 178 -12.96 -20.24 -5.51
C ARG A 178 -13.02 -19.15 -4.45
N GLY A 179 -12.52 -17.96 -4.78
CA GLY A 179 -12.40 -16.84 -3.84
C GLY A 179 -11.01 -16.67 -3.23
N TYR A 180 -10.07 -17.58 -3.51
CA TYR A 180 -8.67 -17.41 -3.16
C TYR A 180 -7.78 -17.41 -4.41
N LYS A 181 -6.69 -16.65 -4.35
CA LYS A 181 -5.67 -16.57 -5.42
C LYS A 181 -4.28 -16.69 -4.83
N ILE A 182 -3.42 -17.44 -5.51
CA ILE A 182 -1.99 -17.51 -5.24
C ILE A 182 -1.23 -16.89 -6.41
N GLN A 183 -0.18 -16.16 -6.09
CA GLN A 183 0.75 -15.58 -7.05
C GLN A 183 2.18 -15.82 -6.60
N ASN A 184 3.09 -16.01 -7.55
CA ASN A 184 4.50 -16.15 -7.25
C ASN A 184 5.30 -14.92 -7.67
N GLN A 185 6.40 -14.69 -6.96
CA GLN A 185 7.44 -13.73 -7.32
C GLN A 185 6.89 -12.30 -7.45
N VAL A 186 6.22 -11.86 -6.39
CA VAL A 186 5.54 -10.55 -6.29
C VAL A 186 6.50 -9.48 -5.82
N GLU A 187 6.51 -8.34 -6.49
CA GLU A 187 7.35 -7.20 -6.12
C GLU A 187 6.60 -6.25 -5.19
N SER A 188 7.24 -5.83 -4.10
CA SER A 188 6.70 -4.85 -3.16
C SER A 188 7.84 -4.12 -2.46
N CYS A 189 7.73 -2.79 -2.37
CA CYS A 189 8.72 -1.93 -1.71
C CYS A 189 10.16 -2.11 -2.21
N GLY A 190 10.35 -2.42 -3.51
CA GLY A 190 11.67 -2.71 -4.08
C GLY A 190 12.24 -4.09 -3.75
N PHE A 191 11.46 -4.96 -3.10
CA PHE A 191 11.82 -6.34 -2.74
C PHE A 191 10.91 -7.35 -3.44
N LYS A 192 11.38 -8.59 -3.52
CA LYS A 192 10.65 -9.74 -4.07
C LYS A 192 10.09 -10.56 -2.91
N ILE A 193 8.85 -11.01 -3.05
CA ILE A 193 8.15 -11.94 -2.15
C ILE A 193 7.90 -13.22 -2.95
N ASP A 194 8.24 -14.38 -2.41
CA ASP A 194 8.12 -15.65 -3.13
C ASP A 194 6.68 -15.93 -3.54
N PHE A 195 5.73 -15.76 -2.61
CA PHE A 195 4.31 -15.93 -2.88
C PHE A 195 3.43 -14.91 -2.16
N VAL A 196 2.31 -14.57 -2.80
CA VAL A 196 1.20 -13.87 -2.14
C VAL A 196 -0.06 -14.71 -2.28
N VAL A 197 -0.67 -15.04 -1.14
CA VAL A 197 -1.99 -15.69 -1.09
C VAL A 197 -3.02 -14.66 -0.66
N SER A 198 -4.08 -14.52 -1.44
CA SER A 198 -5.14 -13.51 -1.23
C SER A 198 -6.53 -14.13 -1.21
N ASN A 199 -7.39 -13.60 -0.35
CA ASN A 199 -8.82 -13.86 -0.31
C ASN A 199 -9.54 -12.73 -1.05
N THR A 200 -10.07 -13.00 -2.23
CA THR A 200 -10.69 -11.98 -3.09
C THR A 200 -12.01 -11.44 -2.53
N ASN A 201 -12.64 -12.17 -1.61
CA ASN A 201 -13.91 -11.78 -1.01
C ASN A 201 -13.70 -10.80 0.16
N THR A 202 -12.64 -10.98 0.94
CA THR A 202 -12.34 -10.14 2.12
C THR A 202 -11.26 -9.09 1.86
N GLY A 203 -10.47 -9.27 0.79
CA GLY A 203 -9.31 -8.43 0.47
C GLY A 203 -8.08 -8.73 1.33
N LYS A 204 -8.15 -9.70 2.26
CA LYS A 204 -7.00 -10.13 3.07
C LYS A 204 -5.93 -10.80 2.20
N ARG A 205 -4.67 -10.57 2.55
CA ARG A 205 -3.52 -11.15 1.87
C ARG A 205 -2.39 -11.45 2.85
N ILE A 206 -1.57 -12.42 2.49
CA ILE A 206 -0.38 -12.79 3.24
C ILE A 206 0.78 -13.04 2.29
N ALA A 207 1.96 -12.56 2.67
CA ALA A 207 3.23 -12.91 2.04
C ALA A 207 3.67 -14.28 2.56
N VAL A 208 4.02 -15.19 1.66
CA VAL A 208 4.57 -16.51 2.02
C VAL A 208 5.96 -16.63 1.42
N GLU A 209 6.94 -16.91 2.26
CA GLU A 209 8.34 -17.12 1.85
C GLU A 209 8.69 -18.61 2.00
N CYS A 210 9.37 -19.13 0.99
CA CYS A 210 9.89 -20.49 0.95
C CYS A 210 11.39 -20.44 1.26
N ASP A 211 11.72 -20.35 2.55
CA ASP A 211 13.08 -20.09 3.00
C ASP A 211 14.01 -21.28 2.74
N GLY A 212 14.83 -21.16 1.69
CA GLY A 212 15.93 -22.06 1.40
C GLY A 212 17.21 -21.77 2.22
N PRO A 213 18.25 -22.61 2.09
CA PRO A 213 19.50 -22.47 2.86
C PRO A 213 20.22 -21.12 2.70
N CYS A 214 19.99 -20.41 1.59
CA CYS A 214 20.58 -19.10 1.33
C CYS A 214 20.08 -17.96 2.24
N HIS A 215 18.98 -18.17 2.96
CA HIS A 215 18.45 -17.20 3.94
C HIS A 215 19.12 -17.32 5.31
N PHE A 216 19.99 -18.30 5.49
CA PHE A 216 20.66 -18.63 6.74
C PHE A 216 22.18 -18.59 6.55
N LYS A 217 22.90 -18.30 7.63
CA LYS A 217 24.37 -18.25 7.58
C LYS A 217 24.99 -19.65 7.55
N ASP A 218 24.35 -20.60 8.23
CA ASP A 218 24.73 -22.00 8.29
C ASP A 218 23.52 -22.89 8.64
N GLU A 219 23.72 -24.21 8.65
CA GLU A 219 22.67 -25.21 8.94
C GLU A 219 22.14 -25.13 10.38
N ILE A 220 22.92 -24.57 11.32
CA ILE A 220 22.50 -24.39 12.71
C ILE A 220 21.49 -23.25 12.77
N ASP A 221 21.81 -22.13 12.12
CA ASP A 221 20.91 -20.98 11.99
C ASP A 221 19.62 -21.35 11.25
N GLU A 222 19.67 -22.19 10.21
CA GLU A 222 18.48 -22.75 9.55
C GLU A 222 17.59 -23.55 10.51
N ALA A 223 18.19 -24.45 11.30
CA ALA A 223 17.47 -25.27 12.27
C ALA A 223 16.75 -24.40 13.32
N TYR A 224 17.39 -23.32 13.80
CA TYR A 224 16.79 -22.39 14.76
C TYR A 224 15.91 -21.30 14.12
N GLY A 225 15.98 -21.11 12.80
CA GLY A 225 15.21 -20.09 12.08
C GLY A 225 15.79 -18.69 12.23
N ILE A 226 17.11 -18.59 12.33
CA ILE A 226 17.86 -17.36 12.51
C ILE A 226 18.29 -16.88 11.13
N HIS A 227 17.56 -15.91 10.58
CA HIS A 227 17.82 -15.40 9.24
C HIS A 227 19.02 -14.44 9.23
N ILE A 228 19.66 -14.29 8.07
CA ILE A 228 20.68 -13.25 7.88
C ILE A 228 20.07 -11.85 8.06
N GLU A 229 20.86 -10.90 8.56
CA GLU A 229 20.42 -9.54 8.93
C GLU A 229 19.69 -8.81 7.79
N SER A 230 20.15 -8.98 6.54
CA SER A 230 19.50 -8.40 5.37
C SER A 230 18.09 -8.92 5.12
N ASP A 231 17.81 -10.18 5.47
CA ASP A 231 16.48 -10.79 5.35
C ASP A 231 15.52 -10.27 6.42
N GLU A 232 16.01 -10.05 7.64
CA GLU A 232 15.24 -9.46 8.73
C GLU A 232 14.94 -7.98 8.48
N GLU A 233 15.89 -7.23 7.94
CA GLU A 233 15.65 -5.84 7.52
C GLU A 233 14.61 -5.75 6.39
N ARG A 234 14.73 -6.61 5.37
CA ARG A 234 13.75 -6.72 4.29
C ARG A 234 12.35 -6.99 4.83
N GLN A 235 12.22 -7.99 5.71
CA GLN A 235 10.93 -8.32 6.31
C GLN A 235 10.37 -7.15 7.12
N ARG A 236 11.18 -6.47 7.94
CA ARG A 236 10.74 -5.30 8.71
C ARG A 236 10.18 -4.19 7.82
N VAL A 237 10.80 -3.94 6.66
CA VAL A 237 10.28 -2.96 5.69
C VAL A 237 8.94 -3.40 5.13
N LEU A 238 8.79 -4.67 4.75
CA LEU A 238 7.56 -5.21 4.19
C LEU A 238 6.42 -5.29 5.23
N GLU A 239 6.71 -5.66 6.46
CA GLU A 239 5.75 -5.63 7.58
C GLU A 239 5.29 -4.20 7.89
N ALA A 240 6.20 -3.23 7.86
CA ALA A 240 5.85 -1.81 7.98
C ALA A 240 4.96 -1.32 6.82
N ALA A 241 5.08 -1.93 5.63
CA ALA A 241 4.20 -1.71 4.49
C ALA A 241 2.85 -2.46 4.59
N GLY A 242 2.61 -3.17 5.69
CA GLY A 242 1.35 -3.85 5.99
C GLY A 242 1.28 -5.31 5.54
N TRP A 243 2.42 -5.94 5.20
CA TRP A 243 2.46 -7.38 4.93
C TRP A 243 2.46 -8.19 6.22
N GLY A 244 1.58 -9.20 6.29
CA GLY A 244 1.77 -10.32 7.20
C GLY A 244 2.60 -11.40 6.53
N PHE A 245 3.48 -12.08 7.29
CA PHE A 245 4.36 -13.13 6.77
C PHE A 245 4.00 -14.51 7.29
N CYS A 246 4.13 -15.50 6.41
CA CYS A 246 4.23 -16.91 6.73
C CYS A 246 5.52 -17.44 6.10
N ARG A 247 6.46 -17.89 6.92
CA ARG A 247 7.74 -18.45 6.46
C ARG A 247 7.70 -19.96 6.59
N ILE A 248 8.12 -20.66 5.54
CA ILE A 248 8.20 -22.12 5.51
C ILE A 248 9.65 -22.48 5.22
N LYS A 249 10.29 -23.19 6.14
CA LYS A 249 11.68 -23.62 5.96
C LYS A 249 11.77 -24.79 5.01
N TYR A 250 12.81 -24.79 4.17
CA TYR A 250 13.12 -25.91 3.30
C TYR A 250 13.35 -27.21 4.10
N ALA A 251 14.07 -27.15 5.22
CA ALA A 251 14.32 -28.29 6.10
C ALA A 251 13.03 -28.99 6.57
N ASP A 252 12.01 -28.20 6.97
CA ASP A 252 10.70 -28.72 7.35
C ASP A 252 9.99 -29.32 6.12
N TRP A 253 10.07 -28.64 4.97
CA TRP A 253 9.41 -29.08 3.75
C TRP A 253 9.89 -30.44 3.23
N ILE A 254 11.19 -30.73 3.35
CA ILE A 254 11.75 -32.00 2.88
C ILE A 254 11.60 -33.15 3.88
N ASP A 255 11.28 -32.87 5.14
CA ASP A 255 11.04 -33.93 6.13
C ASP A 255 9.78 -34.73 5.74
N LYS A 256 9.95 -36.04 5.52
CA LYS A 256 8.86 -36.95 5.18
C LYS A 256 7.79 -37.05 6.26
N LYS A 257 8.12 -36.70 7.51
CA LYS A 257 7.18 -36.68 8.63
C LYS A 257 6.40 -35.37 8.74
N PHE A 258 6.83 -34.32 8.05
CA PHE A 258 6.16 -33.03 8.09
C PHE A 258 4.84 -33.10 7.32
N ASP A 259 3.73 -32.85 8.02
CA ASP A 259 2.41 -32.78 7.38
C ASP A 259 2.23 -31.43 6.69
N ARG A 260 2.54 -31.39 5.40
CA ARG A 260 2.43 -30.20 4.54
C ARG A 260 1.00 -29.62 4.49
N ASN A 261 -0.04 -30.38 4.83
CA ASN A 261 -1.40 -29.85 4.87
C ASN A 261 -1.60 -28.86 6.02
N THR A 262 -0.81 -28.96 7.08
CA THR A 262 -0.85 -28.00 8.21
C THR A 262 -0.50 -26.59 7.77
N VAL A 263 0.46 -26.46 6.83
CA VAL A 263 0.85 -25.17 6.22
C VAL A 263 -0.33 -24.53 5.49
N PHE A 264 -1.06 -25.31 4.69
CA PHE A 264 -2.25 -24.83 4.01
C PHE A 264 -3.29 -24.32 5.02
N GLN A 265 -3.62 -25.12 6.04
CA GLN A 265 -4.62 -24.71 7.05
C GLN A 265 -4.20 -23.43 7.77
N PHE A 266 -2.92 -23.32 8.15
CA PHE A 266 -2.37 -22.15 8.79
C PHE A 266 -2.51 -20.89 7.92
N ILE A 267 -2.10 -20.96 6.65
CA ILE A 267 -2.26 -19.86 5.70
C ILE A 267 -3.73 -19.46 5.59
N MET A 268 -4.62 -20.45 5.43
CA MET A 268 -6.06 -20.18 5.28
C MET A 268 -6.67 -19.54 6.52
N ASP A 269 -6.26 -19.93 7.73
CA ASP A 269 -6.75 -19.31 8.96
C ASP A 269 -6.32 -17.84 9.08
N LEU A 270 -5.16 -17.48 8.55
CA LEU A 270 -4.69 -16.08 8.54
C LEU A 270 -5.46 -15.21 7.54
N ILE A 271 -5.95 -15.78 6.43
CA ILE A 271 -6.63 -15.03 5.35
C ILE A 271 -8.14 -15.32 5.23
N LYS A 272 -8.73 -16.09 6.15
CA LYS A 272 -10.17 -16.33 6.23
C LYS A 272 -10.97 -15.04 6.41
#